data_AF-A0A517VBH3-F1
#
_entry.id   AF-A0A517VBH3-F1
#
_cell.length_a   1.000
_cell.length_b   1.000
_cell.length_c   1.000
_cell.angle_alpha   90.00
_cell.angle_beta   90.00
_cell.angle_gamma   90.00
#
_symmetry.space_group_name_H-M   'P 1'
#
loop_
_entity.id
_entity.type
_entity.pdbx_description
1 polymer ?
#
loop_
_entity_poly.entity_id
_entity_poly.type
_entity_poly.pdbx_seq_one_letter_code
_entity_poly.pdbx_strand_id
1 'polypeptide(L)'
;MCTGITIAWRDIPTRLIRKHQLDERIIQRSETADKEILFMQRHRQPLLPVFYQGELRILPWGNRQRHSNAPLAWWCEVATLESGAWSMYHPEPVEILANFGLERGVWFQIREGIQGVLIHDQHEQPCVYLLLQPASHYYQVMTGYHREPVFLGEQI
;
A
#
# COMPACT_ATOMS: atom_id res chain seq x y z
N MET A 1 3.63 8.20 8.00
CA MET A 1 2.65 7.43 7.20
C MET A 1 3.36 6.99 5.93
N CYS A 2 2.75 6.28 5.00
CA CYS A 2 3.32 6.02 3.67
C CYS A 2 2.26 6.45 2.65
N THR A 3 2.56 7.47 1.87
CA THR A 3 1.60 8.15 0.96
C THR A 3 1.79 7.76 -0.51
N GLY A 4 2.90 7.12 -0.82
CA GLY A 4 3.14 6.46 -2.09
C GLY A 4 4.12 5.32 -1.96
N ILE A 5 4.08 4.42 -2.93
CA ILE A 5 5.04 3.33 -3.08
C ILE A 5 5.45 3.21 -4.54
N THR A 6 6.59 2.59 -4.79
CA THR A 6 6.96 2.13 -6.13
C THR A 6 7.30 0.65 -6.12
N ILE A 7 7.13 0.01 -7.26
CA ILE A 7 7.55 -1.35 -7.54
C ILE A 7 8.21 -1.41 -8.91
N ALA A 8 9.20 -2.28 -9.10
CA ALA A 8 9.85 -2.45 -10.38
C ALA A 8 8.81 -2.82 -11.44
N TRP A 9 8.87 -2.17 -12.59
CA TRP A 9 7.92 -2.37 -13.69
C TRP A 9 7.87 -3.84 -14.15
N ARG A 10 9.02 -4.52 -14.13
CA ARG A 10 9.16 -5.94 -14.48
C ARG A 10 8.44 -6.90 -13.54
N ASP A 11 8.13 -6.48 -12.31
CA ASP A 11 7.48 -7.32 -11.30
C ASP A 11 5.95 -7.29 -11.46
N ILE A 12 5.41 -6.42 -12.32
CA ILE A 12 3.99 -6.35 -12.63
C ILE A 12 3.71 -6.99 -14.01
N PRO A 13 2.89 -8.06 -14.08
CA PRO A 13 2.47 -8.65 -15.34
C PRO A 13 1.86 -7.63 -16.30
N THR A 14 2.26 -7.66 -17.57
CA THR A 14 1.76 -6.74 -18.61
C THR A 14 0.23 -6.70 -18.73
N ARG A 15 -0.45 -7.82 -18.43
CA ARG A 15 -1.93 -7.88 -18.38
C ARG A 15 -2.51 -6.90 -17.36
N LEU A 16 -1.89 -6.78 -16.18
CA LEU A 16 -2.33 -5.89 -15.10
C LEU A 16 -2.00 -4.44 -15.42
N ILE A 17 -0.83 -4.19 -16.00
CA ILE A 17 -0.43 -2.86 -16.48
C ILE A 17 -1.49 -2.31 -17.44
N ARG A 18 -1.84 -3.06 -18.48
CA ARG A 18 -2.85 -2.65 -19.47
C ARG A 18 -4.24 -2.52 -18.86
N LYS A 19 -4.68 -3.49 -18.06
CA LYS A 19 -6.02 -3.49 -17.43
C LYS A 19 -6.23 -2.27 -16.55
N HIS A 20 -5.21 -1.84 -15.82
CA HIS A 20 -5.29 -0.74 -14.87
C HIS A 20 -4.65 0.57 -15.37
N GLN A 21 -4.28 0.63 -16.66
CA GLN A 21 -3.67 1.80 -17.31
C GLN A 21 -2.47 2.33 -16.53
N LEU A 22 -1.58 1.43 -16.10
CA LEU A 22 -0.43 1.78 -15.26
C LEU A 22 0.74 2.39 -16.04
N ASP A 23 0.67 2.42 -17.39
CA ASP A 23 1.71 2.98 -18.24
C ASP A 23 2.01 4.46 -17.93
N GLU A 24 0.97 5.24 -17.62
CA GLU A 24 1.08 6.66 -17.24
C GLU A 24 1.74 6.87 -15.87
N ARG A 25 1.92 5.79 -15.10
CA ARG A 25 2.52 5.81 -13.77
C ARG A 25 3.96 5.31 -13.77
N ILE A 26 4.50 4.97 -14.94
CA ILE A 26 5.89 4.52 -15.06
C ILE A 26 6.81 5.72 -14.85
N ILE A 27 7.75 5.57 -13.93
CA ILE A 27 8.80 6.54 -13.65
C ILE A 27 10.17 5.88 -13.80
N GLN A 28 11.20 6.71 -13.93
CA GLN A 28 12.58 6.28 -13.93
C GLN A 28 13.39 7.32 -13.15
N ARG A 29 14.15 6.89 -12.14
CA ARG A 29 14.85 7.81 -11.22
C ARG A 29 16.07 8.47 -11.85
N SER A 30 16.69 7.81 -12.81
CA SER A 30 17.81 8.29 -13.62
C SER A 30 17.79 7.57 -14.98
N GLU A 31 18.61 8.00 -15.93
CA GLU A 31 18.69 7.38 -17.25
C GLU A 31 19.10 5.90 -17.22
N THR A 32 19.87 5.50 -16.20
CA THR A 32 20.38 4.13 -16.02
C THR A 32 19.58 3.30 -15.03
N ALA A 33 18.68 3.92 -14.26
CA ALA A 33 17.85 3.21 -13.29
C ALA A 33 16.79 2.36 -13.99
N ASP A 34 16.40 1.26 -13.34
CA ASP A 34 15.25 0.48 -13.78
C ASP A 34 13.96 1.32 -13.76
N LYS A 35 13.02 0.97 -14.64
CA LYS A 35 11.67 1.55 -14.63
C LYS A 35 10.89 1.04 -13.42
N GLU A 36 10.16 1.94 -12.78
CA GLU A 36 9.29 1.66 -11.65
C GLU A 36 7.87 2.10 -11.97
N ILE A 37 6.86 1.48 -11.34
CA ILE A 37 5.48 1.95 -11.38
C ILE A 37 5.15 2.64 -10.06
N LEU A 38 4.71 3.90 -10.14
CA LEU A 38 4.35 4.73 -9.00
C LEU A 38 2.89 4.53 -8.60
N PHE A 39 2.64 4.33 -7.32
CA PHE A 39 1.30 4.29 -6.73
C PHE A 39 1.22 5.33 -5.61
N MET A 40 0.26 6.26 -5.69
CA MET A 40 0.08 7.31 -4.68
C MET A 40 -1.38 7.44 -4.25
N GLN A 41 -1.60 7.77 -2.97
CA GLN A 41 -2.93 8.10 -2.42
C GLN A 41 -3.59 9.29 -3.14
N ARG A 42 -2.78 10.19 -3.70
CA ARG A 42 -3.26 11.37 -4.45
C ARG A 42 -3.67 11.08 -5.90
N HIS A 43 -3.42 9.88 -6.42
CA HIS A 43 -3.90 9.52 -7.74
C HIS A 43 -5.42 9.58 -7.81
N ARG A 44 -5.99 9.92 -8.97
CA ARG A 44 -7.44 9.92 -9.19
C ARG A 44 -8.06 8.57 -8.85
N GLN A 45 -7.32 7.49 -9.14
CA GLN A 45 -7.61 6.13 -8.72
C GLN A 45 -6.42 5.61 -7.90
N PRO A 46 -6.45 5.75 -6.57
CA PRO A 46 -5.46 5.17 -5.67
C PRO A 46 -5.52 3.66 -5.77
N LEU A 47 -4.40 3.03 -6.11
CA LEU A 47 -4.30 1.59 -6.30
C LEU A 47 -3.06 1.08 -5.56
N LEU A 48 -3.02 -0.22 -5.27
CA LEU A 48 -1.87 -0.94 -4.73
C LEU A 48 -1.67 -2.25 -5.49
N PRO A 49 -0.42 -2.67 -5.75
CA PRO A 49 -0.08 -4.03 -6.13
C PRO A 49 -0.10 -4.93 -4.89
N VAL A 50 -0.98 -5.92 -4.88
CA VAL A 50 -1.29 -6.75 -3.72
C VAL A 50 -1.20 -8.21 -4.10
N PHE A 51 -0.41 -8.97 -3.34
CA PHE A 51 -0.41 -10.43 -3.41
C PHE A 51 -1.43 -10.97 -2.41
N TYR A 52 -2.44 -11.67 -2.92
CA TYR A 52 -3.55 -12.19 -2.14
C TYR A 52 -4.10 -13.45 -2.81
N GLN A 53 -4.36 -14.49 -1.99
CA GLN A 53 -4.81 -15.81 -2.45
C GLN A 53 -3.94 -16.41 -3.57
N GLY A 54 -2.61 -16.22 -3.49
CA GLY A 54 -1.65 -16.76 -4.45
C GLY A 54 -1.56 -16.00 -5.77
N GLU A 55 -2.25 -14.87 -5.92
CA GLU A 55 -2.22 -14.06 -7.14
C GLU A 55 -1.86 -12.60 -6.86
N LEU A 56 -1.04 -12.01 -7.73
CA LEU A 56 -0.85 -10.58 -7.79
C LEU A 56 -2.07 -9.89 -8.42
N ARG A 57 -2.63 -8.92 -7.70
CA ARG A 57 -3.77 -8.09 -8.10
C ARG A 57 -3.44 -6.61 -7.95
N ILE A 58 -4.13 -5.77 -8.71
CA ILE A 58 -4.08 -4.31 -8.51
C ILE A 58 -5.42 -3.89 -7.91
N LEU A 59 -5.42 -3.51 -6.63
CA LEU A 59 -6.62 -3.27 -5.84
C LEU A 59 -6.72 -1.80 -5.37
N PRO A 60 -7.92 -1.27 -5.11
CA PRO A 60 -8.09 0.08 -4.57
C PRO A 60 -7.35 0.28 -3.24
N TRP A 61 -6.65 1.42 -3.13
CA TRP A 61 -6.00 1.83 -1.89
C TRP A 61 -6.99 2.59 -1.00
N GLY A 62 -7.36 1.98 0.12
CA GLY A 62 -8.20 2.57 1.15
C GLY A 62 -9.61 2.83 0.65
N ASN A 63 -10.34 3.65 1.39
CA ASN A 63 -11.69 4.04 1.05
C ASN A 63 -11.89 5.54 1.27
N ARG A 64 -12.47 6.19 0.25
CA ARG A 64 -12.84 7.61 0.26
C ARG A 64 -14.35 7.82 0.15
N GLN A 65 -15.11 6.74 -0.01
CA GLN A 65 -16.54 6.78 -0.25
C GLN A 65 -17.28 6.64 1.07
N ARG A 66 -18.09 7.64 1.43
CA ARG A 66 -18.87 7.63 2.68
C ARG A 66 -20.05 6.65 2.65
N HIS A 67 -20.42 6.17 1.46
CA HIS A 67 -21.56 5.28 1.26
C HIS A 67 -21.17 3.80 1.21
N SER A 68 -19.87 3.47 1.24
CA SER A 68 -19.44 2.09 1.40
C SER A 68 -19.38 1.72 2.88
N ASN A 69 -19.71 0.48 3.19
CA ASN A 69 -19.63 -0.14 4.49
C ASN A 69 -18.20 -0.65 4.74
N ALA A 70 -17.23 0.21 4.50
CA ALA A 70 -15.82 -0.01 4.77
C ALA A 70 -15.24 1.24 5.47
N PRO A 71 -14.22 1.10 6.33
CA PRO A 71 -13.65 2.24 7.06
C PRO A 71 -13.21 3.37 6.13
N LEU A 72 -13.63 4.62 6.40
CA LEU A 72 -13.18 5.79 5.63
C LEU A 72 -11.73 6.16 5.98
N ALA A 73 -10.78 5.36 5.51
CA ALA A 73 -9.38 5.43 5.89
C ALA A 73 -8.44 5.03 4.72
N TRP A 74 -7.14 5.27 4.91
CA TRP A 74 -6.08 4.88 3.97
C TRP A 74 -5.19 3.74 4.46
N TRP A 75 -5.31 3.44 5.75
CA TRP A 75 -4.49 2.51 6.51
C TRP A 75 -5.27 2.11 7.77
N CYS A 76 -4.78 1.07 8.43
CA CYS A 76 -5.25 0.61 9.72
C CYS A 76 -4.05 0.50 10.67
N GLU A 77 -4.24 0.82 11.95
CA GLU A 77 -3.20 0.55 12.95
C GLU A 77 -3.29 -0.90 13.38
N VAL A 78 -2.16 -1.54 13.64
CA VAL A 78 -2.12 -2.90 14.20
C VAL A 78 -2.98 -3.00 15.47
N ALA A 79 -2.85 -2.03 16.38
CA ALA A 79 -3.65 -1.96 17.60
C ALA A 79 -5.17 -1.87 17.34
N THR A 80 -5.60 -1.25 16.24
CA THR A 80 -7.02 -1.18 15.85
C THR A 80 -7.54 -2.54 15.39
N LEU A 81 -6.72 -3.32 14.68
CA LEU A 81 -7.07 -4.70 14.31
C LEU A 81 -7.10 -5.62 15.53
N GLU A 82 -6.05 -5.56 16.36
CA GLU A 82 -5.91 -6.42 17.54
C GLU A 82 -7.01 -6.16 18.59
N SER A 83 -7.47 -4.92 18.73
CA SER A 83 -8.59 -4.58 19.62
C SER A 83 -9.96 -5.04 19.10
N GLY A 84 -10.03 -5.53 17.86
CA GLY A 84 -11.28 -5.97 17.23
C GLY A 84 -12.17 -4.83 16.73
N ALA A 85 -11.70 -3.58 16.74
CA ALA A 85 -12.48 -2.43 16.30
C ALA A 85 -12.91 -2.53 14.83
N TRP A 86 -12.17 -3.28 14.02
CA TRP A 86 -12.47 -3.53 12.61
C TRP A 86 -13.04 -4.93 12.34
N SER A 87 -13.29 -5.76 13.36
CA SER A 87 -13.73 -7.15 13.17
C SER A 87 -15.03 -7.28 12.36
N MET A 88 -15.94 -6.30 12.49
CA MET A 88 -17.20 -6.26 11.74
C MET A 88 -17.01 -6.13 10.21
N TYR A 89 -15.84 -5.70 9.75
CA TYR A 89 -15.50 -5.58 8.34
C TYR A 89 -14.80 -6.81 7.78
N HIS A 90 -14.63 -7.87 8.60
CA HIS A 90 -13.97 -9.11 8.22
C HIS A 90 -12.61 -8.89 7.50
N PRO A 91 -11.65 -8.19 8.14
CA PRO A 91 -10.38 -7.85 7.50
C PRO A 91 -9.56 -9.11 7.20
N GLU A 92 -9.08 -9.22 5.97
CA GLU A 92 -8.24 -10.32 5.51
C GLU A 92 -6.78 -9.85 5.33
N PRO A 93 -5.78 -10.58 5.83
CA PRO A 93 -4.39 -10.18 5.66
C PRO A 93 -3.97 -10.24 4.19
N VAL A 94 -3.19 -9.26 3.75
CA VAL A 94 -2.61 -9.21 2.41
C VAL A 94 -1.17 -8.71 2.42
N GLU A 95 -0.44 -9.02 1.36
CA GLU A 95 0.91 -8.52 1.13
C GLU A 95 0.88 -7.43 0.06
N ILE A 96 1.37 -6.24 0.39
CA ILE A 96 1.49 -5.12 -0.56
C ILE A 96 2.92 -5.12 -1.07
N LEU A 97 3.09 -5.32 -2.38
CA LEU A 97 4.40 -5.38 -2.99
C LEU A 97 4.97 -3.96 -3.20
N ALA A 98 6.18 -3.72 -2.74
CA ALA A 98 6.84 -2.42 -2.90
C ALA A 98 8.36 -2.56 -2.79
N ASN A 99 9.10 -1.79 -3.58
CA ASN A 99 10.55 -1.63 -3.47
C ASN A 99 10.94 -0.31 -2.79
N PHE A 100 10.10 0.72 -2.87
CA PHE A 100 10.28 1.98 -2.14
C PHE A 100 8.96 2.50 -1.60
N GLY A 101 9.02 3.16 -0.46
CA GLY A 101 7.94 3.95 0.12
C GLY A 101 8.27 5.44 0.11
N LEU A 102 7.23 6.26 0.09
CA LEU A 102 7.29 7.72 0.15
C LEU A 102 6.53 8.21 1.38
N GLU A 103 7.20 9.03 2.18
CA GLU A 103 6.55 9.80 3.23
C GLU A 103 7.13 11.19 3.36
N ARG A 104 6.28 12.22 3.37
CA ARG A 104 6.69 13.62 3.58
C ARG A 104 7.89 14.05 2.70
N GLY A 105 7.95 13.56 1.46
CA GLY A 105 9.02 13.86 0.51
C GLY A 105 10.27 12.99 0.64
N VAL A 106 10.33 12.09 1.63
CA VAL A 106 11.43 11.16 1.86
C VAL A 106 11.10 9.81 1.25
N TRP A 107 11.97 9.34 0.36
CA TRP A 107 11.93 7.99 -0.20
C TRP A 107 12.77 7.06 0.66
N PHE A 108 12.21 5.91 1.02
CA PHE A 108 12.89 4.87 1.79
C PHE A 108 12.74 3.52 1.10
N GLN A 109 13.73 2.65 1.25
CA GLN A 109 13.73 1.33 0.63
C GLN A 109 12.82 0.37 1.40
N ILE A 110 12.12 -0.48 0.65
CA ILE A 110 11.32 -1.59 1.17
C ILE A 110 11.89 -2.87 0.54
N ARG A 111 12.31 -3.82 1.38
CA ARG A 111 12.99 -5.03 0.90
C ARG A 111 12.01 -6.11 0.44
N GLU A 112 10.97 -6.35 1.24
CA GLU A 112 10.10 -7.53 1.08
C GLU A 112 8.63 -7.16 0.88
N GLY A 113 8.26 -5.90 1.09
CA GLY A 113 6.90 -5.40 0.97
C GLY A 113 6.34 -4.92 2.31
N ILE A 114 5.04 -4.67 2.32
CA ILE A 114 4.28 -4.10 3.44
C ILE A 114 3.10 -5.02 3.76
N GLN A 115 2.80 -5.24 5.03
CA GLN A 115 1.57 -5.89 5.45
C GLN A 115 0.37 -4.95 5.26
N GLY A 116 -0.71 -5.48 4.72
CA GLY A 116 -1.98 -4.79 4.60
C GLY A 116 -3.15 -5.63 5.07
N VAL A 117 -4.33 -5.03 5.04
CA VAL A 117 -5.60 -5.73 5.13
C VAL A 117 -6.52 -5.37 3.97
N LEU A 118 -7.21 -6.38 3.48
CA LEU A 118 -8.27 -6.28 2.50
C LEU A 118 -9.62 -6.34 3.23
N ILE A 119 -10.51 -5.41 2.88
CA ILE A 119 -11.91 -5.42 3.30
C ILE A 119 -12.76 -5.36 2.04
N HIS A 120 -13.82 -6.15 2.00
CA HIS A 120 -14.87 -6.06 1.01
C HIS A 120 -16.01 -5.20 1.57
N ASP A 121 -16.48 -4.22 0.80
CA ASP A 121 -17.67 -3.46 1.19
C ASP A 121 -18.97 -4.26 0.98
N GLN A 122 -20.13 -3.65 1.23
CA GLN A 122 -21.44 -4.31 1.07
C GLN A 122 -21.76 -4.74 -0.37
N HIS A 123 -21.00 -4.30 -1.35
CA HIS A 123 -21.12 -4.64 -2.77
C HIS A 123 -19.97 -5.54 -3.24
N GLU A 124 -19.27 -6.19 -2.29
CA GLU A 124 -18.09 -7.04 -2.54
C GLU A 124 -16.95 -6.29 -3.25
N GLN A 125 -16.89 -4.96 -3.11
CA GLN A 125 -15.81 -4.17 -3.69
C GLN A 125 -14.60 -4.14 -2.74
N PRO A 126 -13.40 -4.50 -3.22
CA PRO A 126 -12.21 -4.59 -2.38
C PRO A 126 -11.64 -3.20 -2.06
N CYS A 127 -11.20 -3.02 -0.82
CA CYS A 127 -10.43 -1.87 -0.34
C CYS A 127 -9.24 -2.36 0.49
N VAL A 128 -8.03 -1.95 0.12
CA VAL A 128 -6.79 -2.39 0.78
C VAL A 128 -6.20 -1.26 1.61
N TYR A 129 -5.89 -1.54 2.86
CA TYR A 129 -5.34 -0.60 3.83
C TYR A 129 -3.95 -1.08 4.25
N LEU A 130 -2.95 -0.20 4.25
CA LEU A 130 -1.65 -0.52 4.84
C LEU A 130 -1.81 -0.72 6.34
N LEU A 131 -1.08 -1.65 6.92
CA LEU A 131 -0.93 -1.73 8.38
C LEU A 131 0.17 -0.80 8.84
N LEU A 132 -0.12 -0.05 9.90
CA LEU A 132 0.83 0.83 10.56
C LEU A 132 1.09 0.39 12.01
N GLN A 133 2.34 0.51 12.42
CA GLN A 133 2.82 0.31 13.79
C GLN A 133 3.51 1.58 14.30
N PRO A 134 3.79 1.71 15.61
CA PRO A 134 4.68 2.75 16.11
C PRO A 134 6.00 2.75 15.34
N ALA A 135 6.47 3.94 14.95
CA ALA A 135 7.69 4.06 14.14
C ALA A 135 8.93 3.63 14.93
N SER A 136 9.90 3.02 14.24
CA SER A 136 11.27 2.90 14.74
C SER A 136 11.86 4.29 14.97
N HIS A 137 12.86 4.39 15.85
CA HIS A 137 13.56 5.66 16.06
C HIS A 137 14.16 6.18 14.74
N TYR A 138 14.72 5.28 13.93
CA TYR A 138 15.29 5.61 12.64
C TYR A 138 14.24 6.15 11.66
N TYR A 139 13.11 5.46 11.51
CA TYR A 139 12.02 5.92 10.63
C TYR A 139 11.48 7.28 11.06
N GLN A 140 11.34 7.50 12.37
CA GLN A 140 10.88 8.78 12.90
C GLN A 140 11.89 9.90 12.63
N VAL A 141 13.19 9.66 12.79
CA VAL A 141 14.23 10.65 12.45
C VAL A 141 14.24 10.94 10.95
N MET A 142 14.14 9.89 10.12
CA MET A 142 14.18 9.99 8.67
C MET A 142 12.97 10.73 8.09
N THR A 143 11.75 10.43 8.55
CA THR A 143 10.50 10.91 7.94
C THR A 143 9.77 11.98 8.77
N GLY A 144 10.14 12.14 10.04
CA GLY A 144 9.45 13.00 10.99
C GLY A 144 8.07 12.50 11.40
N TYR A 145 7.73 11.22 11.20
CA TYR A 145 6.42 10.65 11.53
C TYR A 145 6.50 9.55 12.58
N HIS A 146 5.49 9.47 13.46
CA HIS A 146 5.49 8.57 14.63
C HIS A 146 4.93 7.17 14.34
N ARG A 147 4.59 6.88 13.09
CA ARG A 147 4.07 5.59 12.62
C ARG A 147 4.68 5.21 11.29
N GLU A 148 4.99 3.94 11.15
CA GLU A 148 5.58 3.37 9.94
C GLU A 148 4.73 2.21 9.43
N PRO A 149 4.82 1.87 8.13
CA PRO A 149 4.26 0.62 7.62
C PRO A 149 4.82 -0.59 8.36
N VAL A 150 3.98 -1.60 8.58
CA VAL A 150 4.48 -2.90 9.02
C VAL A 150 5.12 -3.58 7.82
N PHE A 151 6.44 -3.74 7.83
CA PHE A 151 7.17 -4.41 6.76
C PHE A 151 7.05 -5.94 6.87
N LEU A 152 7.04 -6.65 5.75
CA LEU A 152 6.93 -8.12 5.73
C LEU A 152 8.19 -8.82 6.28
N GLY A 153 9.33 -8.13 6.30
CA GLY A 153 10.60 -8.61 6.82
C GLY A 153 11.24 -7.62 7.77
N GLU A 154 12.52 -7.30 7.55
CA GLU A 154 13.27 -6.41 8.44
C GLU A 154 12.69 -4.99 8.51
N GLN A 155 12.70 -4.42 9.71
CA GLN A 155 12.39 -3.01 9.94
C GLN A 155 13.50 -2.11 9.37
N ILE A 156 13.14 -0.87 9.07
CA ILE A 156 14.05 0.17 8.58
C ILE A 156 14.72 0.89 9.76
#